data_AF-A0AAW9RLL6-F1
#
_entry.id   AF-A0AAW9RLL6-F1
#
_cell.length_a   1.000
_cell.length_b   1.000
_cell.length_c   1.000
_cell.angle_alpha   90.00
_cell.angle_beta   90.00
_cell.angle_gamma   90.00
#
_symmetry.space_group_name_H-M   'P 1'
#
loop_
_entity.id
_entity.type
_entity.pdbx_description
1 polymer ?
#
loop_
_entity_poly.entity_id
_entity_poly.type
_entity_poly.pdbx_seq_one_letter_code
_entity_poly.pdbx_strand_id
1 'polypeptide(L)'
;MAAAFCLLVLAYVTLGTWASGSVCIQLPNGLLLGREALVDPYTPYWQPNVILKYPDGTPVLSDWVDSFYFTETTVWGGTLNGVLKGLGGDGRDHPAYRESVFFAYRPDAGLVYLHEDPDTYERLKQEAGQIIWVLGPEVHTNLLGTFLKLVEDPASRRKFCPLPILPDRRRGVH
;
A
#
# COMPACT_ATOMS: atom_id res chain seq x y z
N MET A 1 27.54 -21.84 -24.32
CA MET A 1 27.39 -21.93 -22.85
C MET A 1 26.96 -20.61 -22.20
N ALA A 2 27.52 -19.45 -22.57
CA ALA A 2 27.14 -18.16 -21.98
C ALA A 2 25.65 -17.76 -22.14
N ALA A 3 25.05 -18.01 -23.31
CA ALA A 3 23.64 -17.65 -23.56
C ALA A 3 22.63 -18.40 -22.68
N ALA A 4 22.88 -19.68 -22.41
CA ALA A 4 22.04 -20.50 -21.52
C ALA A 4 22.14 -20.02 -20.06
N PHE A 5 23.32 -19.57 -19.64
CA PHE A 5 23.53 -19.02 -18.30
C PHE A 5 22.82 -17.66 -18.15
N CYS A 6 22.89 -16.77 -19.15
CA CYS A 6 22.14 -15.51 -19.14
C CYS A 6 20.62 -15.74 -19.08
N LEU A 7 20.10 -16.71 -19.84
CA LEU A 7 18.67 -17.04 -19.81
C LEU A 7 18.22 -17.60 -18.46
N LEU A 8 19.05 -18.43 -17.81
CA LEU A 8 18.77 -18.93 -16.45
C LEU A 8 18.80 -17.82 -15.40
N VAL A 9 19.75 -16.88 -15.49
CA VAL A 9 19.81 -15.72 -14.59
C VAL A 9 18.60 -14.81 -14.81
N LEU A 10 18.23 -14.51 -16.06
CA LEU A 10 17.03 -13.74 -16.37
C LEU A 10 15.76 -14.44 -15.88
N ALA A 11 15.63 -15.74 -16.10
CA ALA A 11 14.49 -16.53 -15.61
C ALA A 11 14.44 -16.53 -14.08
N TYR A 12 15.57 -16.67 -13.40
CA TYR A 12 15.65 -16.65 -11.93
C TYR A 12 15.26 -15.28 -11.37
N VAL A 13 15.78 -14.19 -11.93
CA VAL A 13 15.46 -12.82 -11.52
C VAL A 13 13.99 -12.50 -11.78
N THR A 14 13.47 -12.86 -12.95
CA THR A 14 12.05 -12.64 -13.28
C THR A 14 11.12 -13.48 -12.40
N LEU A 15 11.41 -14.76 -12.17
CA LEU A 15 10.61 -15.62 -11.27
C LEU A 15 10.65 -15.14 -9.82
N GLY A 16 11.82 -14.76 -9.29
CA GLY A 16 11.94 -14.25 -7.92
C GLY A 16 11.23 -12.92 -7.69
N THR A 17 11.28 -12.02 -8.68
CA THR A 17 10.56 -10.74 -8.62
C THR A 17 9.04 -10.90 -8.80
N TRP A 18 8.60 -11.86 -9.61
CA TRP A 18 7.17 -12.17 -9.77
C TRP A 18 6.58 -12.89 -8.55
N ALA A 19 7.36 -13.77 -7.92
CA ALA A 19 6.97 -14.49 -6.71
C ALA A 19 6.75 -13.56 -5.51
N SER A 20 7.51 -12.46 -5.40
CA SER A 20 7.33 -11.48 -4.31
C SER A 20 6.21 -10.46 -4.59
N GLY A 21 5.83 -10.24 -5.84
CA GLY A 21 4.67 -9.41 -6.21
C GLY A 21 3.32 -10.13 -6.08
N SER A 22 3.32 -11.46 -5.95
CA SER A 22 2.12 -12.29 -5.86
C SER A 22 1.77 -12.74 -4.43
N VAL A 23 2.46 -12.20 -3.41
CA VAL A 23 2.23 -12.52 -2.00
C VAL A 23 1.66 -11.33 -1.26
N CYS A 24 0.54 -11.55 -0.59
CA CYS A 24 -0.13 -10.61 0.30
C CYS A 24 -0.09 -11.13 1.73
N ILE A 25 -0.09 -10.23 2.71
CA ILE A 25 -0.34 -10.53 4.11
C ILE A 25 -1.82 -10.29 4.39
N GLN A 26 -2.53 -11.32 4.86
CA GLN A 26 -3.89 -11.15 5.32
C GLN A 26 -3.91 -10.49 6.70
N LEU A 27 -4.57 -9.35 6.78
CA LEU A 27 -4.78 -8.60 8.00
C LEU A 27 -6.01 -9.12 8.77
N PRO A 28 -6.07 -8.95 10.10
CA PRO A 28 -7.20 -9.45 10.90
C PRO A 28 -8.56 -8.84 10.51
N ASN A 29 -8.55 -7.59 10.05
CA ASN A 29 -9.74 -6.88 9.56
C ASN A 29 -10.18 -7.32 8.14
N GLY A 30 -9.60 -8.38 7.60
CA GLY A 30 -9.97 -8.96 6.30
C GLY A 30 -9.28 -8.31 5.09
N LEU A 31 -8.61 -7.17 5.25
CA LEU A 31 -7.82 -6.58 4.18
C LEU A 31 -6.58 -7.42 3.85
N LEU A 32 -6.02 -7.16 2.68
CA LEU A 32 -4.75 -7.68 2.22
C LEU A 32 -3.74 -6.53 2.14
N LEU A 33 -2.56 -6.75 2.71
CA LEU A 33 -1.40 -5.89 2.51
C LEU A 33 -0.52 -6.51 1.44
N GLY A 34 -0.27 -5.81 0.34
CA GLY A 34 0.46 -6.34 -0.80
C GLY A 34 1.43 -5.33 -1.39
N ARG A 35 2.23 -5.79 -2.35
CA ARG A 35 3.14 -4.94 -3.13
C ARG A 35 2.54 -4.72 -4.51
N GLU A 36 2.50 -3.47 -4.96
CA GLU A 36 2.12 -3.15 -6.32
C GLU A 36 3.04 -2.07 -6.90
N ALA A 37 3.31 -2.19 -8.20
CA ALA A 37 3.97 -1.13 -8.93
C ALA A 37 2.92 -0.08 -9.27
N LEU A 38 2.97 1.06 -8.59
CA LEU A 38 2.19 2.22 -9.00
C LEU A 38 2.87 2.80 -10.26
N VAL A 39 2.19 2.72 -11.41
CA VAL A 39 2.62 3.43 -12.61
C VAL A 39 2.10 4.85 -12.50
N ASP A 40 2.95 5.74 -12.01
CA ASP A 40 2.70 7.17 -12.05
C ASP A 40 3.37 7.76 -13.31
N PRO A 41 2.60 8.28 -14.28
CA PRO A 41 3.16 8.86 -15.50
C PRO A 41 3.98 10.14 -15.26
N TYR A 42 3.89 10.75 -14.07
CA TYR A 42 4.60 11.97 -13.70
C TYR A 42 5.89 11.72 -12.93
N THR A 43 6.09 10.51 -12.40
CA THR A 43 7.35 10.11 -11.78
C THR A 43 7.99 8.98 -12.59
N PRO A 44 9.21 9.18 -13.16
CA PRO A 44 9.82 8.22 -14.10
C PRO A 44 10.32 6.92 -13.43
N TYR A 45 9.98 6.67 -12.17
CA TYR A 45 10.48 5.53 -11.41
C TYR A 45 9.34 4.58 -11.05
N TRP A 46 9.47 3.33 -11.51
CA TRP A 46 8.72 2.19 -11.01
C TRP A 46 9.09 1.97 -9.54
N GLN A 47 8.41 2.67 -8.64
CA GLN A 47 8.62 2.46 -7.21
C GLN A 47 7.57 1.46 -6.71
N PRO A 48 8.00 0.25 -6.33
CA PRO A 48 7.09 -0.69 -5.70
C PRO A 48 6.60 -0.11 -4.38
N ASN A 49 5.29 0.10 -4.27
CA ASN A 49 4.69 0.59 -3.05
C ASN A 49 3.96 -0.55 -2.32
N VAL A 50 3.82 -0.40 -1.01
CA VAL A 50 2.95 -1.29 -0.22
C VAL A 50 1.56 -0.66 -0.24
N ILE A 51 0.57 -1.46 -0.62
CA ILE A 51 -0.80 -1.00 -0.75
C ILE A 51 -1.75 -1.92 0.02
N LEU A 52 -2.86 -1.33 0.46
CA LEU A 52 -3.99 -2.07 0.99
C LEU A 52 -4.91 -2.48 -0.15
N LYS A 53 -5.40 -3.71 -0.07
CA LYS A 53 -6.37 -4.28 -1.00
C LYS A 53 -7.52 -4.91 -0.25
N TYR A 54 -8.69 -4.86 -0.85
CA TYR A 54 -9.80 -5.73 -0.50
C TYR A 54 -9.46 -7.20 -0.83
N PRO A 55 -10.21 -8.18 -0.27
CA PRO A 55 -10.00 -9.60 -0.57
C PRO A 55 -10.09 -9.98 -2.06
N ASP A 56 -10.77 -9.18 -2.88
CA ASP A 56 -10.91 -9.34 -4.33
C ASP A 56 -9.70 -8.80 -5.12
N GLY A 57 -8.75 -8.15 -4.46
CA GLY A 57 -7.56 -7.53 -5.07
C GLY A 57 -7.73 -6.06 -5.42
N THR A 58 -8.92 -5.48 -5.28
CA THR A 58 -9.16 -4.07 -5.52
C THR A 58 -8.38 -3.22 -4.50
N PRO A 59 -7.55 -2.25 -4.93
CA PRO A 59 -6.88 -1.36 -4.00
C PRO A 59 -7.87 -0.56 -3.15
N VAL A 60 -7.65 -0.50 -1.83
CA VAL A 60 -8.44 0.34 -0.92
C VAL A 60 -8.17 1.82 -1.22
N LEU A 61 -6.92 2.14 -1.52
CA LEU A 61 -6.46 3.46 -1.92
C LEU A 61 -5.67 3.32 -3.21
N SER A 62 -5.94 4.22 -4.16
CA SER A 62 -5.19 4.31 -5.42
C SER A 62 -3.98 5.22 -5.33
N ASP A 63 -3.72 5.84 -4.16
CA ASP A 63 -2.64 6.81 -3.97
C ASP A 63 -1.52 6.26 -3.07
N TRP A 64 -0.39 6.95 -3.07
CA TRP A 64 0.78 6.62 -2.27
C TRP A 64 0.51 6.91 -0.79
N VAL A 65 0.46 5.84 0.02
CA VAL A 65 0.37 5.96 1.47
C VAL A 65 1.77 5.90 2.07
N ASP A 66 2.06 6.80 3.01
CA ASP A 66 3.38 6.88 3.66
C ASP A 66 3.37 6.23 5.04
N SER A 67 2.21 6.20 5.71
CA SER A 67 2.05 5.50 6.96
C SER A 67 0.75 4.72 7.06
N PHE A 68 0.86 3.53 7.67
CA PHE A 68 -0.26 2.68 8.04
C PHE A 68 -0.13 2.26 9.51
N TYR A 69 -1.26 2.29 10.20
CA TYR A 69 -1.46 1.81 11.55
C TYR A 69 -2.49 0.69 11.50
N PHE A 70 -2.10 -0.49 11.96
CA PHE A 70 -2.92 -1.69 11.93
C PHE A 70 -3.36 -2.05 13.34
N THR A 71 -4.64 -2.37 13.49
CA THR A 71 -5.23 -3.02 14.67
C THR A 71 -5.99 -4.28 14.23
N GLU A 72 -6.61 -4.98 15.16
CA GLU A 72 -7.44 -6.14 14.81
C GLU A 72 -8.66 -5.76 13.97
N THR A 73 -9.21 -4.55 14.17
CA THR A 73 -10.48 -4.13 13.56
C THR A 73 -10.28 -3.06 12.49
N THR A 74 -9.36 -2.13 12.73
CA THR A 74 -9.27 -0.86 11.98
C THR A 74 -7.87 -0.66 11.43
N VAL A 75 -7.80 -0.04 10.25
CA VAL A 75 -6.55 0.45 9.68
C VAL A 75 -6.70 1.92 9.39
N TRP A 76 -5.75 2.74 9.79
CA TRP A 76 -5.72 4.15 9.43
C TRP A 76 -4.32 4.55 8.99
N GLY A 77 -4.24 5.69 8.32
CA GLY A 77 -2.99 6.16 7.76
C GLY A 77 -3.11 7.53 7.13
N GLY A 78 -2.00 7.96 6.56
CA GLY A 78 -1.92 9.21 5.84
C GLY A 78 -1.06 9.06 4.59
N THR A 79 -1.49 9.73 3.52
CA THR A 79 -0.56 10.09 2.45
C THR A 79 0.23 11.29 2.95
N LEU A 80 1.55 11.17 2.99
CA LEU A 80 2.40 12.35 3.17
C LEU A 80 2.68 12.90 1.77
N ASN A 81 2.85 14.22 1.68
CA ASN A 81 3.61 14.85 0.61
C ASN A 81 5.08 14.37 0.66
N GLY A 82 5.30 13.09 0.34
CA GLY A 82 6.58 12.40 0.52
C GLY A 82 7.66 12.87 -0.45
N VAL A 83 7.28 13.53 -1.56
CA VAL A 83 8.25 13.99 -2.56
C VAL A 83 9.09 15.17 -2.06
N LEU A 84 8.61 15.97 -1.09
CA LEU A 84 9.12 17.33 -0.90
C LEU A 84 9.81 17.60 0.45
N LYS A 85 9.70 16.68 1.41
CA LYS A 85 10.38 16.83 2.72
C LYS A 85 11.92 16.82 2.59
N GLY A 86 12.45 16.27 1.48
CA GLY A 86 13.89 16.28 1.17
C GLY A 86 14.38 17.50 0.38
N LEU A 87 13.50 18.39 -0.07
CA LEU A 87 13.83 19.48 -1.01
C LEU A 87 13.75 20.90 -0.40
N GLY A 88 13.50 21.02 0.91
CA GLY A 88 13.64 22.31 1.61
C GLY A 88 12.55 23.36 1.31
N GLY A 89 11.35 22.93 0.91
CA GLY A 89 10.18 23.80 0.72
C GLY A 89 8.87 23.07 1.07
N ASP A 90 7.74 23.79 1.13
CA ASP A 90 6.42 23.17 1.34
C ASP A 90 5.92 22.39 0.11
N GLY A 91 6.61 22.58 -1.02
CA GLY A 91 6.57 21.77 -2.22
C GLY A 91 5.26 21.83 -3.00
N ARG A 92 4.39 22.80 -2.69
CA ARG A 92 3.13 23.03 -3.40
C ARG A 92 3.30 23.32 -4.89
N ASP A 93 4.45 23.88 -5.26
CA ASP A 93 4.79 24.22 -6.65
C ASP A 93 5.31 23.03 -7.47
N HIS A 94 5.50 21.86 -6.85
CA HIS A 94 5.99 20.68 -7.55
C HIS A 94 4.85 20.00 -8.33
N PRO A 95 5.05 19.59 -9.59
CA PRO A 95 4.01 18.94 -10.40
C PRO A 95 3.52 17.60 -9.84
N ALA A 96 4.27 17.00 -8.91
CA ALA A 96 3.89 15.79 -8.18
C ALA A 96 3.32 16.07 -6.77
N TYR A 97 3.06 17.34 -6.43
CA TYR A 97 2.38 17.70 -5.18
C TYR A 97 0.99 17.09 -5.15
N ARG A 98 0.65 16.45 -4.03
CA ARG A 98 -0.70 15.96 -3.75
C ARG A 98 -1.07 16.34 -2.33
N GLU A 99 -2.27 16.82 -2.11
CA GLU A 99 -2.70 17.11 -0.74
C GLU A 99 -2.60 15.86 0.14
N SER A 100 -2.18 16.04 1.40
CA SER A 100 -2.14 14.95 2.36
C SER A 100 -3.56 14.49 2.66
N VAL A 101 -3.82 13.20 2.43
CA VAL A 101 -5.11 12.56 2.66
C VAL A 101 -4.96 11.60 3.83
N PHE A 102 -5.79 11.80 4.86
CA PHE A 102 -5.90 10.88 5.99
C PHE A 102 -7.15 10.04 5.85
N PHE A 103 -7.02 8.75 6.14
CA PHE A 103 -8.10 7.79 5.98
C PHE A 103 -8.12 6.78 7.13
N ALA A 104 -9.31 6.22 7.37
CA ALA A 104 -9.52 5.08 8.23
C ALA A 104 -10.42 4.06 7.50
N TYR A 105 -10.16 2.79 7.70
CA TYR A 105 -10.97 1.70 7.17
C TYR A 105 -11.34 0.73 8.28
N ARG A 106 -12.62 0.38 8.35
CA ARG A 106 -13.15 -0.72 9.17
C ARG A 106 -14.21 -1.49 8.38
N PRO A 107 -14.30 -2.84 8.47
CA PRO A 107 -15.22 -3.61 7.64
C PRO A 107 -16.71 -3.26 7.74
N ASP A 108 -17.18 -2.80 8.90
CA ASP A 108 -18.56 -2.37 9.17
C ASP A 108 -18.86 -0.95 8.69
N ALA A 109 -17.85 -0.07 8.65
CA ALA A 109 -17.99 1.35 8.30
C ALA A 109 -17.51 1.69 6.87
N GLY A 110 -16.70 0.83 6.26
CA GLY A 110 -16.03 1.10 5.00
C GLY A 110 -14.82 2.02 5.14
N LEU A 111 -14.43 2.63 4.02
CA LEU A 111 -13.34 3.61 3.94
C LEU A 111 -13.88 5.01 4.24
N VAL A 112 -13.25 5.70 5.16
CA VAL A 112 -13.63 7.04 5.63
C VAL A 112 -12.43 7.96 5.52
N TYR A 113 -12.61 9.13 4.92
CA TYR A 113 -11.58 10.16 4.83
C TYR A 113 -11.81 11.26 5.87
N LEU A 114 -10.73 11.69 6.54
CA LEU A 114 -10.80 12.71 7.59
C LEU A 114 -11.42 14.02 7.10
N HIS A 115 -11.19 14.41 5.85
CA HIS A 115 -11.68 15.67 5.29
C HIS A 115 -13.17 15.63 4.89
N GLU A 116 -13.73 14.43 4.70
CA GLU A 116 -15.14 14.23 4.33
C GLU A 116 -16.02 14.00 5.56
N ASP A 117 -15.56 13.16 6.50
CA ASP A 117 -16.28 12.83 7.74
C ASP A 117 -15.29 12.71 8.92
N PRO A 118 -14.94 13.84 9.56
CA PRO A 118 -14.00 13.87 10.67
C PRO A 118 -14.47 13.11 11.91
N ASP A 119 -15.77 13.18 12.20
CA ASP A 119 -16.36 12.60 13.41
C ASP A 119 -16.30 11.07 13.34
N THR A 120 -16.67 10.48 12.19
CA THR A 120 -16.53 9.04 11.99
C THR A 120 -15.06 8.63 11.98
N TYR A 121 -14.17 9.38 11.32
CA TYR A 121 -12.74 9.08 11.30
C TYR A 121 -12.13 8.97 12.70
N GLU A 122 -12.36 9.98 13.56
CA GLU A 122 -11.79 9.97 14.92
C GLU A 122 -12.43 8.89 15.79
N ARG A 123 -13.74 8.65 15.64
CA ARG A 123 -14.41 7.55 16.33
C ARG A 123 -13.80 6.20 15.96
N LEU A 124 -13.58 5.92 14.67
CA LEU A 124 -12.97 4.68 14.21
C LEU A 124 -11.57 4.47 14.81
N LYS A 125 -10.75 5.53 14.90
CA LYS A 125 -9.43 5.47 15.55
C LYS A 125 -9.51 5.18 17.04
N GLN A 126 -10.44 5.82 17.75
CA GLN A 126 -10.62 5.61 19.19
C GLN A 126 -11.13 4.19 19.51
N GLU A 127 -12.00 3.64 18.67
CA GLU A 127 -12.56 2.29 18.81
C GLU A 127 -11.61 1.18 18.32
N ALA A 128 -10.51 1.52 17.63
CA ALA A 128 -9.65 0.56 16.94
C ALA A 128 -8.95 -0.46 17.86
N GLY A 129 -8.76 -0.11 19.14
CA GLY A 129 -8.05 -0.94 20.10
C GLY A 129 -6.52 -0.85 19.97
N GLN A 130 -5.82 -1.94 20.30
CA GLN A 130 -4.36 -1.96 20.35
C GLN A 130 -3.73 -2.07 18.95
N ILE A 131 -2.74 -1.22 18.69
CA ILE A 131 -1.92 -1.28 17.47
C ILE A 131 -1.09 -2.57 17.47
N ILE A 132 -1.24 -3.36 16.41
CA ILE A 132 -0.46 -4.58 16.18
C ILE A 132 0.77 -4.30 15.31
N TRP A 133 0.64 -3.43 14.29
CA TRP A 133 1.73 -3.07 13.39
C TRP A 133 1.65 -1.60 12.99
N VAL A 134 2.82 -1.01 12.76
CA VAL A 134 2.97 0.32 12.16
C VAL A 134 3.96 0.21 11.01
N LEU A 135 3.58 0.73 9.85
CA LEU A 135 4.46 0.87 8.69
C LEU A 135 4.57 2.36 8.38
N GLY A 136 5.78 2.89 8.23
CA GLY A 136 5.98 4.29 7.80
C GLY A 136 7.17 4.98 8.48
N PRO A 137 7.46 6.23 8.10
CA PRO A 137 8.65 6.96 8.55
C PRO A 137 8.66 7.25 10.05
N GLU A 138 7.51 7.26 10.71
CA GLU A 138 7.37 7.49 12.15
C GLU A 138 8.03 6.39 13.00
N VAL A 139 8.25 5.20 12.45
CA VAL A 139 9.01 4.10 13.08
C VAL A 139 10.42 3.92 12.51
N HIS A 140 10.93 4.92 11.77
CA HIS A 140 12.23 4.89 11.07
C HIS A 140 12.40 3.70 10.11
N THR A 141 11.31 3.09 9.64
CA THR A 141 11.36 2.02 8.66
C THR A 141 10.78 2.46 7.33
N ASN A 142 11.35 1.95 6.24
CA ASN A 142 10.70 2.07 4.94
C ASN A 142 9.50 1.11 4.90
N LEU A 143 8.41 1.59 4.30
CA LEU A 143 7.17 0.83 4.13
C LEU A 143 7.45 -0.54 3.50
N LEU A 144 8.23 -0.54 2.41
CA LEU A 144 8.62 -1.73 1.66
C LEU A 144 9.44 -2.73 2.48
N GLY A 145 10.45 -2.28 3.23
CA GLY A 145 11.29 -3.21 4.00
C GLY A 145 10.55 -3.82 5.18
N THR A 146 9.62 -3.09 5.80
CA THR A 146 8.74 -3.65 6.83
C THR A 146 7.80 -4.70 6.24
N PHE A 147 7.22 -4.43 5.07
CA PHE A 147 6.42 -5.41 4.35
C PHE A 147 7.22 -6.67 4.00
N LEU A 148 8.44 -6.54 3.49
CA LEU A 148 9.29 -7.71 3.17
C LEU A 148 9.60 -8.55 4.41
N LYS A 149 9.87 -7.91 5.55
CA LYS A 149 10.03 -8.62 6.83
C LYS A 149 8.76 -9.38 7.24
N LEU A 150 7.58 -8.78 7.06
CA LEU A 150 6.31 -9.46 7.32
C LEU A 150 6.09 -10.66 6.39
N VAL A 151 6.52 -10.58 5.13
CA VAL A 151 6.45 -11.72 4.18
C VAL A 151 7.43 -12.85 4.57
N GLU A 152 8.56 -12.51 5.17
CA GLU A 152 9.53 -13.50 5.65
C GLU A 152 9.13 -14.12 7.00
N ASP A 153 8.34 -13.41 7.82
CA ASP A 153 7.88 -13.88 9.12
C ASP A 153 6.95 -15.11 8.99
N PRO A 154 7.33 -16.27 9.57
CA PRO A 154 6.49 -17.47 9.58
C PRO A 154 5.14 -17.28 10.28
N ALA A 155 5.01 -16.33 11.20
CA ALA A 155 3.77 -16.03 11.90
C ALA A 155 2.76 -15.26 11.01
N SER A 156 3.21 -14.65 9.93
CA SER A 156 2.36 -13.90 9.02
C SER A 156 1.45 -14.80 8.19
N ARG A 157 0.17 -14.40 8.09
CA ARG A 157 -0.84 -15.08 7.27
C ARG A 157 -0.68 -14.74 5.80
N ARG A 158 0.32 -15.35 5.16
CA ARG A 158 0.58 -15.19 3.73
C ARG A 158 -0.55 -15.76 2.89
N LYS A 159 -0.95 -15.03 1.85
CA LYS A 159 -1.90 -15.44 0.83
C LYS A 159 -1.40 -15.03 -0.54
N PHE A 160 -1.95 -15.66 -1.57
CA PHE A 160 -1.82 -15.15 -2.93
C PHE A 160 -2.46 -13.76 -3.01
N CYS A 161 -1.73 -12.77 -3.53
CA CYS A 161 -2.29 -11.46 -3.87
C CYS A 161 -3.13 -11.62 -5.14
N PRO A 162 -4.44 -11.36 -5.09
CA PRO A 162 -5.22 -11.24 -6.30
C PRO A 162 -4.69 -10.05 -7.12
N LEU A 163 -4.66 -10.23 -8.43
CA LEU A 163 -4.41 -9.11 -9.34
C LEU A 163 -5.56 -8.10 -9.20
N PRO A 164 -5.28 -6.79 -9.32
CA PRO A 164 -6.35 -5.79 -9.30
C PRO A 164 -7.35 -6.15 -10.39
N ILE A 165 -8.63 -6.09 -10.06
CA ILE A 165 -9.66 -5.98 -11.08
C ILE A 165 -9.47 -4.58 -11.66
N LEU A 166 -8.70 -4.47 -12.75
CA LEU A 166 -8.63 -3.22 -13.50
C LEU A 166 -10.07 -2.86 -13.86
N PRO A 167 -10.57 -1.67 -13.49
CA PRO A 167 -11.88 -1.25 -13.94
C PRO A 167 -11.90 -1.37 -15.46
N ASP A 168 -12.90 -2.08 -15.98
CA ASP A 168 -13.09 -2.25 -17.42
C ASP A 168 -13.25 -0.86 -18.03
N ARG A 169 -12.14 -0.32 -18.56
CA ARG A 169 -12.09 0.99 -19.24
C ARG A 169 -12.99 1.03 -20.49
N ARG A 170 -13.71 -0.04 -20.82
CA ARG A 170 -14.74 -0.10 -21.89
C ARG A 170 -16.17 0.09 -21.41
N ARG A 171 -16.41 0.39 -20.13
CA ARG A 171 -17.70 0.95 -19.70
C ARG A 171 -17.48 2.33 -19.10
N GLY A 172 -17.36 3.32 -19.98
CA GLY A 172 -18.04 4.58 -19.71
C GLY A 172 -19.55 4.32 -19.58
N VAL A 173 -20.28 5.32 -19.06
CA VAL A 173 -21.74 5.33 -18.73
C VAL A 173 -21.94 5.18 -17.21
N HIS A 174 -22.42 6.16 -16.43
CA HIS A 174 -23.27 7.34 -16.66
C HIS A 174 -22.83 8.54 -15.81
#